data_AF-A0A2N1C4R4-F1
#
_entry.id   AF-A0A2N1C4R4-F1
#
_cell.length_a   1.000
_cell.length_b   1.000
_cell.length_c   1.000
_cell.angle_alpha   90.00
_cell.angle_beta   90.00
_cell.angle_gamma   90.00
#
_symmetry.space_group_name_H-M   'P 1'
#
loop_
_entity.id
_entity.type
_entity.pdbx_description
1 polymer ?
#
loop_
_entity_poly.entity_id
_entity_poly.type
_entity_poly.pdbx_seq_one_letter_code
_entity_poly.pdbx_strand_id
1 'polypeptide(L)'
;MKRVICCLLTLFCFSCSTIKTINPPQDHVNISYKGKKSYCKKIPRIYSGISYNACLLYGEPSNVTNIDSFNGVPFIFIDSAFSVITDTIVLPYTITTQVNKGDIKVN
;
A
#
# COMPACT_ATOMS: atom_id res chain seq x y z
N MET A 1 13.01 14.84 24.81
CA MET A 1 13.09 15.20 23.37
C MET A 1 13.36 13.99 22.47
N LYS A 2 14.40 13.18 22.67
CA LYS A 2 14.66 11.97 21.85
C LYS A 2 13.49 10.96 21.76
N ARG A 3 12.76 10.72 22.86
CA ARG A 3 11.60 9.80 22.88
C ARG A 3 10.41 10.33 22.06
N VAL A 4 10.15 11.64 22.12
CA VAL A 4 9.08 12.27 21.32
C VAL A 4 9.44 12.24 19.85
N ILE A 5 10.72 12.48 19.51
CA ILE A 5 11.23 12.40 18.13
C ILE A 5 11.12 10.97 17.59
N CYS A 6 11.47 9.94 18.38
CA CYS A 6 11.25 8.54 17.97
C CYS A 6 9.77 8.23 17.76
N CYS A 7 8.88 8.64 18.68
CA CYS A 7 7.44 8.42 18.52
C CYS A 7 6.89 9.15 17.28
N LEU A 8 7.38 10.36 16.98
CA LEU A 8 7.03 11.10 15.78
C LEU A 8 7.55 10.38 14.52
N LEU A 9 8.81 9.91 14.51
CA LEU A 9 9.39 9.14 13.40
C LEU A 9 8.65 7.83 13.16
N THR A 10 8.19 7.15 14.21
CA THR A 10 7.36 5.92 14.07
C THR A 10 5.94 6.23 13.61
N LEU A 11 5.38 7.39 13.97
CA LEU A 11 4.14 7.87 13.36
C LEU A 11 4.37 8.12 11.86
N PHE A 12 5.50 8.74 11.49
CA PHE A 12 5.90 9.00 10.10
C PHE A 12 6.26 7.75 9.28
N CYS A 13 6.21 6.53 9.83
CA CYS A 13 6.16 5.29 9.05
C CYS A 13 4.80 5.10 8.35
N PHE A 14 4.20 6.19 7.86
CA PHE A 14 2.91 6.20 7.21
C PHE A 14 2.98 5.40 5.91
N SER A 15 2.05 4.45 5.80
CA SER A 15 1.61 3.88 4.52
C SER A 15 2.69 3.04 3.82
N CYS A 16 2.94 1.84 4.35
CA CYS A 16 3.91 0.90 3.77
C CYS A 16 3.58 0.61 2.30
N SER A 17 2.28 0.55 2.00
CA SER A 17 1.73 0.33 0.67
C SER A 17 2.07 1.49 -0.30
N THR A 18 1.81 2.74 0.08
CA THR A 18 2.13 3.92 -0.76
C THR A 18 3.63 4.03 -1.06
N ILE A 19 4.50 3.77 -0.07
CA ILE A 19 5.95 3.81 -0.27
C ILE A 19 6.41 2.75 -1.28
N LYS A 20 5.80 1.57 -1.26
CA LYS A 20 6.09 0.50 -2.23
C LYS A 20 5.64 0.85 -3.65
N THR A 21 4.57 1.63 -3.81
CA THR A 21 3.93 1.87 -5.10
C THR A 21 4.21 3.23 -5.72
N ILE A 22 4.80 4.18 -4.99
CA ILE A 22 5.07 5.53 -5.51
C ILE A 22 6.06 5.52 -6.68
N ASN A 23 7.13 4.72 -6.58
CA ASN A 23 8.12 4.55 -7.63
C ASN A 23 8.70 3.13 -7.63
N PRO A 24 7.89 2.13 -8.02
CA PRO A 24 8.30 0.74 -8.02
C PRO A 24 9.38 0.50 -9.09
N PRO A 25 10.37 -0.35 -8.81
CA PRO A 25 11.37 -0.74 -9.79
C PRO A 25 10.69 -1.40 -10.99
N GLN A 26 11.10 -1.01 -12.20
CA GLN A 26 10.56 -1.53 -13.47
C GLN A 26 9.03 -1.39 -13.63
N ASP A 27 8.42 -0.44 -12.91
CA ASP A 27 6.97 -0.22 -12.95
C ASP A 27 6.16 -1.48 -12.59
N HIS A 28 6.74 -2.32 -11.71
CA HIS A 28 6.19 -3.60 -11.29
C HIS A 28 6.18 -3.72 -9.76
N VAL A 29 5.09 -4.26 -9.22
CA VAL A 29 4.98 -4.58 -7.80
C VAL A 29 4.48 -6.01 -7.61
N ASN A 30 5.14 -6.76 -6.74
CA ASN A 30 4.68 -8.07 -6.32
C ASN A 30 3.79 -7.92 -5.09
N ILE A 31 2.52 -8.29 -5.23
CA ILE A 31 1.52 -8.22 -4.16
C ILE A 31 1.20 -9.63 -3.71
N SER A 32 1.69 -9.96 -2.52
CA SER A 32 1.41 -11.22 -1.85
C SER A 32 1.33 -11.04 -0.34
N TYR A 33 0.51 -11.85 0.31
CA TYR A 33 0.34 -11.85 1.75
C TYR A 33 0.37 -13.28 2.28
N LYS A 34 1.24 -13.54 3.27
CA LYS A 34 1.44 -14.87 3.88
C LYS A 34 1.51 -16.02 2.85
N GLY A 35 2.27 -15.79 1.77
CA GLY A 35 2.48 -16.78 0.69
C GLY A 35 1.36 -16.88 -0.35
N LYS A 36 0.26 -16.13 -0.19
CA LYS A 36 -0.85 -16.07 -1.15
C LYS A 36 -0.68 -14.86 -2.07
N LYS A 37 -0.67 -15.10 -3.39
CA LYS A 37 -0.56 -14.03 -4.39
C LYS A 37 -1.90 -13.34 -4.59
N SER A 38 -1.84 -12.04 -4.89
CA SER A 38 -3.01 -11.32 -5.37
C SER A 38 -3.38 -11.71 -6.80
N TYR A 39 -4.67 -11.64 -7.12
CA TYR A 39 -5.21 -11.83 -8.46
C TYR A 39 -5.18 -10.57 -9.32
N CYS A 40 -4.84 -9.39 -8.77
CA CYS A 40 -4.72 -8.20 -9.62
C CYS A 40 -3.60 -8.37 -10.64
N LYS A 41 -3.79 -7.76 -11.82
CA LYS A 41 -2.78 -7.69 -12.88
C LYS A 41 -2.14 -6.32 -12.99
N LYS A 42 -2.84 -5.29 -12.52
CA LYS A 42 -2.39 -3.92 -12.56
C LYS A 42 -3.10 -3.10 -11.49
N ILE A 43 -2.45 -2.02 -11.04
CA ILE A 43 -3.03 -1.01 -10.17
C ILE A 43 -2.69 0.39 -10.70
N PRO A 44 -3.56 1.40 -10.49
CA PRO A 44 -3.24 2.77 -10.84
C PRO A 44 -2.12 3.32 -9.93
N ARG A 45 -1.34 4.28 -10.41
CA ARG A 45 -0.36 5.06 -9.61
C ARG A 45 -1.05 6.08 -8.71
N ILE A 46 -2.13 6.67 -9.23
CA ILE A 46 -3.02 7.55 -8.50
C ILE A 46 -3.73 6.71 -7.45
N TYR A 47 -3.65 7.11 -6.18
CA TYR A 47 -4.19 6.32 -5.07
C TYR A 47 -3.69 4.86 -5.06
N SER A 48 -2.39 4.69 -5.34
CA SER A 48 -1.79 3.36 -5.47
C SER A 48 -1.66 2.61 -4.14
N GLY A 49 -1.54 3.31 -3.01
CA GLY A 49 -1.46 2.69 -1.69
C GLY A 49 -2.77 1.99 -1.31
N ILE A 50 -3.92 2.66 -1.50
CA ILE A 50 -5.21 2.02 -1.25
C ILE A 50 -5.51 0.92 -2.28
N SER A 51 -5.10 1.10 -3.53
CA SER A 51 -5.23 0.07 -4.57
C SER A 51 -4.42 -1.18 -4.22
N TYR A 52 -3.21 -1.01 -3.69
CA TYR A 52 -2.37 -2.09 -3.19
C TYR A 52 -3.03 -2.83 -2.03
N ASN A 53 -3.63 -2.12 -1.07
CA ASN A 53 -4.36 -2.74 0.04
C ASN A 53 -5.62 -3.48 -0.41
N ALA A 54 -6.43 -2.90 -1.30
CA ALA A 54 -7.56 -3.61 -1.89
C ALA A 54 -7.10 -4.87 -2.64
N CYS A 55 -5.95 -4.79 -3.29
CA CYS A 55 -5.37 -5.89 -4.03
C CYS A 55 -4.82 -7.01 -3.12
N LEU A 56 -4.31 -6.68 -1.93
CA LEU A 56 -3.99 -7.66 -0.89
C LEU A 56 -5.22 -8.45 -0.43
N LEU A 57 -6.39 -7.80 -0.35
CA LEU A 57 -7.66 -8.47 -0.03
C LEU A 57 -8.20 -9.30 -1.20
N TYR A 58 -7.85 -8.94 -2.44
CA TYR A 58 -8.21 -9.67 -3.64
C TYR A 58 -7.15 -10.72 -4.01
N GLY A 59 -6.95 -11.69 -3.12
CA GLY A 59 -5.98 -12.77 -3.29
C GLY A 59 -6.58 -14.16 -3.16
N GLU A 60 -5.71 -15.16 -3.27
CA GLU A 60 -6.10 -16.55 -3.09
C GLU A 60 -6.78 -16.78 -1.73
N PRO A 61 -7.96 -17.43 -1.69
CA PRO A 61 -8.69 -17.64 -0.45
C PRO A 61 -7.86 -18.46 0.52
N SER A 62 -7.96 -18.10 1.80
CA SER A 62 -7.25 -18.78 2.87
C SER A 62 -8.25 -19.34 3.88
N ASN A 63 -8.08 -20.62 4.23
CA ASN A 63 -8.90 -21.29 5.25
C ASN A 63 -8.51 -20.89 6.69
N VAL A 64 -7.48 -20.05 6.83
CA VAL A 64 -6.96 -19.57 8.11
C VAL A 64 -7.04 -18.04 8.13
N THR A 65 -7.49 -17.49 9.26
CA THR A 65 -7.50 -16.03 9.50
C THR A 65 -6.08 -15.54 9.52
N ASN A 66 -5.64 -15.01 8.38
CA ASN A 66 -4.26 -14.64 8.17
C ASN A 66 -4.02 -13.15 8.35
N ILE A 67 -5.03 -12.36 8.68
CA ILE A 67 -4.92 -10.90 8.76
C ILE A 67 -4.52 -10.51 10.18
N ASP A 68 -3.40 -9.81 10.31
CA ASP A 68 -2.95 -9.28 11.59
C ASP A 68 -3.89 -8.15 12.03
N SER A 69 -4.25 -8.12 13.31
CA SER A 69 -5.16 -7.11 13.88
C SER A 69 -4.62 -6.51 15.16
N PHE A 70 -4.82 -5.21 15.35
CA PHE A 70 -4.55 -4.52 16.60
C PHE A 70 -5.88 -4.17 17.27
N ASN A 71 -6.11 -4.69 18.48
CA ASN A 71 -7.32 -4.43 19.26
C ASN A 71 -8.63 -4.71 18.47
N GLY A 72 -8.65 -5.79 17.67
CA GLY A 72 -9.80 -6.16 16.84
C GLY A 72 -9.91 -5.43 15.50
N VAL A 73 -9.03 -4.46 15.22
CA VAL A 73 -8.98 -3.76 13.92
C VAL A 73 -7.87 -4.34 13.06
N PRO A 74 -8.18 -4.89 11.86
CA PRO A 74 -7.17 -5.34 10.92
C PRO A 74 -6.17 -4.24 10.53
N PHE A 75 -4.87 -4.54 10.58
CA PHE A 75 -3.82 -3.57 10.23
C PHE A 75 -3.97 -3.00 8.82
N ILE A 76 -4.55 -3.75 7.89
CA ILE A 76 -4.80 -3.30 6.52
C ILE A 76 -5.71 -2.07 6.45
N PHE A 77 -6.67 -1.93 7.37
CA PHE A 77 -7.53 -0.75 7.42
C PHE A 77 -6.79 0.47 7.96
N ILE A 78 -5.92 0.26 8.95
CA ILE A 78 -5.07 1.32 9.50
C ILE A 78 -4.09 1.80 8.42
N ASP A 79 -3.41 0.88 7.74
CA ASP A 79 -2.52 1.22 6.61
C ASP A 79 -3.29 1.89 5.48
N SER A 80 -4.51 1.43 5.16
CA SER A 80 -5.36 2.07 4.14
C SER A 80 -5.71 3.52 4.47
N ALA A 81 -6.07 3.81 5.72
CA ALA A 81 -6.40 5.17 6.15
C ALA A 81 -5.21 6.12 5.98
N PHE A 82 -4.02 5.68 6.38
CA PHE A 82 -2.80 6.46 6.17
C PHE A 82 -2.43 6.55 4.69
N SER A 83 -2.60 5.46 3.93
CA SER A 83 -2.33 5.44 2.48
C SER A 83 -3.17 6.46 1.74
N VAL A 84 -4.44 6.66 2.10
CA VAL A 84 -5.26 7.72 1.49
C VAL A 84 -4.66 9.10 1.71
N ILE A 85 -4.22 9.39 2.93
CA ILE A 85 -3.60 10.69 3.27
C ILE A 85 -2.29 10.85 2.49
N THR A 86 -1.41 9.85 2.53
CA THR A 86 -0.12 9.90 1.83
C THR A 86 -0.28 9.97 0.32
N ASP A 87 -1.19 9.17 -0.26
CA ASP A 87 -1.51 9.19 -1.69
C ASP A 87 -2.03 10.56 -2.14
N THR A 88 -2.80 11.24 -1.29
CA THR A 88 -3.28 12.62 -1.55
C THR A 88 -2.13 13.63 -1.51
N ILE A 89 -1.17 13.48 -0.59
CA ILE A 89 0.02 14.34 -0.51
C ILE A 89 0.88 14.17 -1.77
N VAL A 90 1.07 12.93 -2.24
CA VAL A 90 1.91 12.64 -3.41
C VAL A 90 1.14 12.70 -4.74
N LEU A 91 -0.13 13.13 -4.70
CA LEU A 91 -1.04 13.13 -5.85
C LEU A 91 -0.50 13.92 -7.06
N PRO A 92 0.09 15.11 -6.93
CA PRO A 92 0.63 15.84 -8.08
C PRO A 92 1.72 15.06 -8.81
N TYR A 93 2.57 14.35 -8.06
CA TYR A 93 3.61 13.49 -8.61
C TYR A 93 3.03 12.21 -9.24
N THR A 94 2.06 11.57 -8.60
CA THR A 94 1.47 10.32 -9.12
C THR A 94 0.61 10.56 -10.35
N ILE A 95 -0.05 11.71 -10.50
CA ILE A 95 -0.78 12.09 -11.72
C ILE A 95 0.18 12.19 -12.92
N THR A 96 1.28 12.94 -12.78
CA THR A 96 2.23 13.11 -13.89
C THR A 96 2.88 11.79 -14.29
N THR A 97 3.23 10.96 -13.32
CA THR A 97 3.78 9.63 -13.60
C THR A 97 2.75 8.67 -14.18
N GLN A 98 1.47 8.75 -13.78
CA GLN A 98 0.38 7.97 -14.37
C GLN A 98 0.22 8.27 -15.87
N VAL A 99 0.23 9.54 -16.26
CA VAL A 99 0.10 9.93 -17.68
C VAL A 99 1.30 9.43 -18.49
N ASN A 100 2.50 9.51 -17.94
CA ASN A 100 3.72 9.15 -18.67
C ASN A 100 3.99 7.64 -18.73
N LYS A 101 3.65 6.89 -17.68
CA LYS A 101 4.02 5.47 -17.53
C LYS A 101 2.83 4.51 -17.51
N GLY A 102 1.61 5.02 -17.34
CA GLY A 102 0.42 4.19 -17.14
C GLY A 102 0.39 3.46 -15.79
N ASP A 103 -0.43 2.41 -15.74
CA ASP A 103 -0.65 1.57 -14.55
C ASP A 103 0.60 0.77 -14.16
N ILE A 104 0.75 0.50 -12.87
CA ILE A 104 1.79 -0.39 -12.33
C ILE A 104 1.36 -1.84 -12.58
N LYS A 105 2.25 -2.67 -13.10
CA LYS A 105 1.99 -4.10 -13.30
C LYS A 105 2.07 -4.84 -11.97
N VAL A 106 1.21 -5.85 -11.79
CA VAL A 106 1.17 -6.69 -10.59
C VAL A 106 1.40 -8.15 -10.96
N ASN A 107 2.31 -8.79 -10.22
CA ASN A 107 2.66 -10.22 -10.32
C ASN A 107 3.00 -10.69 -11.74
#